data_AF-A0A3N0X034-F1
#
_entry.id   AF-A0A3N0X034-F1
#
_cell.length_a   1.000
_cell.length_b   1.000
_cell.length_c   1.000
_cell.angle_alpha   90.00
_cell.angle_beta   90.00
_cell.angle_gamma   90.00
#
_symmetry.space_group_name_H-M   'P 1'
#
loop_
_entity.id
_entity.type
_entity.pdbx_description
1 polymer ?
#
loop_
_entity_poly.entity_id
_entity_poly.type
_entity_poly.pdbx_seq_one_letter_code
_entity_poly.pdbx_strand_id
1 'polypeptide(L)'
;MKKIGLFLLIIFTNVMFAQNLKDYRTLLQKGENSEVAAKKLIEKSSMAFSETKQPIYAGFLAVGKFFMAKHVFNPVKKMSYFNEGKNTMEAAIKSDPKNLEVRLMRLITQESVPKFLGYYQNIKEDRIFLTRDYKKSTDNDLKIYIKAYLKL
;
A
#
# COMPACT_ATOMS: atom_id res chain seq x y z
N MET A 1 -36.02 39.70 8.86
CA MET A 1 -35.84 38.23 8.74
C MET A 1 -34.43 37.95 8.23
N LYS A 2 -33.44 37.79 9.11
CA LYS A 2 -32.06 37.50 8.72
C LYS A 2 -31.94 35.98 8.51
N LYS A 3 -31.86 35.56 7.25
CA LYS A 3 -31.54 34.16 6.89
C LYS A 3 -30.08 33.91 7.27
N ILE A 4 -29.86 33.26 8.40
CA ILE A 4 -28.55 32.75 8.79
C ILE A 4 -28.26 31.59 7.84
N GLY A 5 -27.29 31.80 6.94
CA GLY A 5 -26.85 30.82 5.97
C GLY A 5 -26.23 29.62 6.68
N LEU A 6 -26.77 28.44 6.41
CA LEU A 6 -26.24 27.14 6.81
C LEU A 6 -24.88 26.93 6.13
N PHE A 7 -23.79 27.20 6.85
CA PHE A 7 -22.43 26.91 6.38
C PHE A 7 -21.75 25.99 7.39
N LEU A 8 -22.07 24.70 7.34
CA LEU A 8 -21.39 23.67 8.14
C LEU A 8 -21.85 22.29 7.66
N LEU A 9 -21.12 21.67 6.70
CA LEU A 9 -20.85 20.21 6.67
C LEU A 9 -20.02 19.75 5.44
N ILE A 10 -18.73 20.14 5.29
CA ILE A 10 -17.84 19.48 4.29
C ILE A 10 -16.45 19.17 4.86
N ILE A 11 -16.34 18.83 6.16
CA ILE A 11 -15.03 18.45 6.76
C ILE A 11 -15.00 16.99 7.23
N PHE A 12 -16.14 16.26 7.25
CA PHE A 12 -16.20 14.91 7.83
C PHE A 12 -15.70 13.77 6.94
N THR A 13 -15.56 13.96 5.61
CA THR A 13 -15.18 12.86 4.70
C THR A 13 -13.69 12.54 4.69
N ASN A 14 -12.82 13.53 4.88
CA ASN A 14 -11.36 13.34 4.83
C ASN A 14 -10.79 12.67 6.10
N VAL A 15 -11.39 12.92 7.27
CA VAL A 15 -10.93 12.37 8.55
C VAL A 15 -11.12 10.85 8.59
N MET A 16 -12.22 10.34 8.03
CA MET A 16 -12.50 8.90 7.96
C MET A 16 -11.52 8.15 7.06
N PHE A 17 -11.07 8.76 5.96
CA PHE A 17 -10.10 8.14 5.06
C PHE A 17 -8.71 8.00 5.70
N ALA A 18 -8.24 9.03 6.40
CA ALA A 18 -6.94 9.03 7.08
C ALA A 18 -6.89 8.01 8.25
N GLN A 19 -7.96 7.92 9.04
CA GLN A 19 -8.05 6.91 10.11
C GLN A 19 -8.01 5.49 9.55
N ASN A 20 -8.68 5.24 8.43
CA ASN A 20 -8.73 3.91 7.82
C ASN A 20 -7.34 3.45 7.35
N LEU A 21 -6.52 4.34 6.74
CA LEU A 21 -5.16 4.02 6.30
C LEU A 21 -4.21 3.62 7.43
N LYS A 22 -4.33 4.22 8.61
CA LYS A 22 -3.49 3.89 9.78
C LYS A 22 -3.61 2.41 10.18
N ASP A 23 -4.81 1.86 10.10
CA ASP A 23 -5.03 0.44 10.40
C ASP A 23 -4.33 -0.47 9.38
N TYR A 24 -4.40 -0.15 8.09
CA TYR A 24 -3.70 -0.91 7.05
C TYR A 24 -2.18 -0.86 7.24
N ARG A 25 -1.62 0.31 7.55
CA ARG A 25 -0.18 0.46 7.84
C ARG A 25 0.24 -0.36 9.07
N THR A 26 -0.60 -0.42 10.10
CA THR A 26 -0.36 -1.25 11.29
C THR A 26 -0.34 -2.73 10.93
N LEU A 27 -1.29 -3.20 10.11
CA LEU A 27 -1.31 -4.57 9.62
C LEU A 27 -0.12 -4.86 8.70
N LEU A 28 0.28 -3.91 7.86
CA LEU A 28 1.44 -4.03 6.97
C LEU A 28 2.75 -4.18 7.76
N GLN A 29 2.96 -3.39 8.81
CA GLN A 29 4.14 -3.49 9.69
C GLN A 29 4.23 -4.86 10.40
N LYS A 30 3.09 -5.46 10.74
CA LYS A 30 3.03 -6.75 11.44
C LYS A 30 3.03 -7.95 10.49
N GLY A 31 2.48 -7.79 9.29
CA GLY A 31 2.15 -8.86 8.36
C GLY A 31 3.36 -9.66 7.89
N GLU A 32 4.54 -9.03 7.80
CA GLU A 32 5.76 -9.72 7.41
C GLU A 32 6.13 -10.87 8.36
N ASN A 33 5.92 -10.67 9.67
CA ASN A 33 6.30 -11.62 10.72
C ASN A 33 5.10 -12.34 11.36
N SER A 34 3.88 -12.07 10.89
CA SER A 34 2.66 -12.68 11.43
C SER A 34 1.70 -13.06 10.30
N GLU A 35 1.53 -14.37 10.10
CA GLU A 35 0.58 -14.90 9.13
C GLU A 35 -0.86 -14.41 9.38
N VAL A 36 -1.25 -14.30 10.65
CA VAL A 36 -2.58 -13.79 11.05
C VAL A 36 -2.74 -12.33 10.60
N ALA A 37 -1.73 -11.48 10.81
CA ALA A 37 -1.79 -10.09 10.36
C ALA A 37 -1.78 -9.99 8.82
N ALA A 38 -1.02 -10.84 8.13
CA ALA A 38 -1.02 -10.91 6.67
C ALA A 38 -2.39 -11.29 6.09
N LYS A 39 -3.05 -12.32 6.66
CA LYS A 39 -4.41 -12.73 6.28
C LYS A 39 -5.42 -11.61 6.52
N LYS A 40 -5.35 -10.96 7.68
CA LYS A 40 -6.22 -9.82 8.01
C LYS A 40 -6.00 -8.62 7.09
N LEU A 41 -4.75 -8.37 6.68
CA LEU A 41 -4.42 -7.36 5.68
C LEU A 41 -5.08 -7.69 4.33
N ILE A 42 -4.97 -8.94 3.87
CA ILE A 42 -5.60 -9.41 2.62
C ILE A 42 -7.12 -9.22 2.68
N GLU A 43 -7.76 -9.72 3.73
CA GLU A 43 -9.22 -9.66 3.88
C GLU A 43 -9.73 -8.22 3.88
N LYS A 44 -9.20 -7.38 4.79
CA LYS A 44 -9.62 -5.98 4.93
C LYS A 44 -9.39 -5.20 3.62
N SER A 45 -8.25 -5.41 2.98
CA SER A 45 -7.91 -4.70 1.73
C SER A 45 -8.74 -5.18 0.54
N SER A 46 -9.06 -6.47 0.49
CA SER A 46 -9.94 -7.03 -0.55
C SER A 46 -11.36 -6.49 -0.44
N MET A 47 -11.90 -6.38 0.78
CA MET A 47 -13.21 -5.78 1.01
C MET A 47 -13.22 -4.31 0.59
N ALA A 48 -12.28 -3.51 1.09
CA ALA A 48 -12.22 -2.09 0.76
C ALA A 48 -11.96 -1.83 -0.72
N PHE A 49 -11.14 -2.64 -1.39
CA PHE A 49 -10.96 -2.55 -2.83
C PHE A 49 -12.24 -2.90 -3.58
N SER A 50 -13.00 -3.90 -3.12
CA SER A 50 -14.26 -4.29 -3.74
C SER A 50 -15.32 -3.18 -3.69
N GLU A 51 -15.38 -2.46 -2.58
CA GLU A 51 -16.32 -1.35 -2.35
C GLU A 51 -15.90 -0.06 -3.07
N THR A 52 -14.62 0.30 -3.00
CA THR A 52 -14.16 1.64 -3.41
C THR A 52 -13.45 1.66 -4.76
N LYS A 53 -12.95 0.51 -5.22
CA LYS A 53 -12.07 0.36 -6.40
C LYS A 53 -10.79 1.21 -6.34
N GLN A 54 -10.41 1.73 -5.17
CA GLN A 54 -9.22 2.56 -5.05
C GLN A 54 -7.93 1.74 -5.12
N PRO A 55 -6.97 2.09 -5.99
CA PRO A 55 -5.74 1.31 -6.19
C PRO A 55 -4.88 1.11 -4.95
N ILE A 56 -4.94 2.03 -3.97
CA ILE A 56 -4.19 1.90 -2.72
C ILE A 56 -4.55 0.62 -1.94
N TYR A 57 -5.83 0.22 -1.92
CA TYR A 57 -6.25 -1.03 -1.27
C TYR A 57 -5.79 -2.26 -2.05
N ALA A 58 -5.73 -2.19 -3.38
CA ALA A 58 -5.10 -3.24 -4.18
C ALA A 58 -3.59 -3.36 -3.85
N GLY A 59 -2.92 -2.23 -3.60
CA GLY A 59 -1.53 -2.21 -3.12
C GLY A 59 -1.34 -2.93 -1.78
N PHE A 60 -2.18 -2.63 -0.78
CA PHE A 60 -2.15 -3.33 0.51
C PHE A 60 -2.46 -4.83 0.38
N LEU A 61 -3.45 -5.19 -0.45
CA LEU A 61 -3.78 -6.56 -0.77
C LEU A 61 -2.57 -7.29 -1.37
N ALA A 62 -1.87 -6.66 -2.31
CA ALA A 62 -0.67 -7.22 -2.93
C ALA A 62 0.43 -7.50 -1.91
N VAL A 63 0.72 -6.54 -1.01
CA VAL A 63 1.71 -6.73 0.08
C VAL A 63 1.32 -7.89 0.99
N GLY A 64 0.05 -8.01 1.36
CA GLY A 64 -0.44 -9.15 2.13
C GLY A 64 -0.21 -10.49 1.43
N LYS A 65 -0.39 -10.56 0.11
CA LYS A 65 -0.08 -11.77 -0.68
C LYS A 65 1.43 -12.07 -0.70
N PHE A 66 2.29 -11.06 -0.84
CA PHE A 66 3.74 -11.27 -0.72
C PHE A 66 4.14 -11.80 0.66
N PHE A 67 3.51 -11.33 1.73
CA PHE A 67 3.73 -11.88 3.07
C PHE A 67 3.26 -13.34 3.18
N MET A 68 2.10 -13.69 2.60
CA MET A 68 1.66 -15.09 2.56
C MET A 68 2.65 -16.00 1.82
N ALA A 69 3.33 -15.50 0.79
CA ALA A 69 4.41 -16.25 0.13
C ALA A 69 5.61 -16.54 1.05
N LYS A 70 5.84 -15.72 2.09
CA LYS A 70 6.85 -15.98 3.14
C LYS A 70 6.35 -17.02 4.16
N HIS A 71 5.07 -16.96 4.54
CA HIS A 71 4.50 -17.79 5.61
C HIS A 71 4.18 -19.22 5.20
N VAL A 72 3.68 -19.46 3.98
CA VAL A 72 3.26 -20.81 3.60
C VAL A 72 4.44 -21.74 3.35
N PHE A 73 4.36 -23.00 3.76
CA PHE A 73 5.47 -23.96 3.55
C PHE A 73 5.58 -24.46 2.10
N ASN A 74 4.44 -24.72 1.45
CA ASN A 74 4.38 -25.36 0.13
C ASN A 74 4.94 -24.45 -0.98
N PRO A 75 5.97 -24.86 -1.75
CA PRO A 75 6.59 -24.03 -2.80
C PRO A 75 5.65 -23.59 -3.92
N VAL A 76 4.70 -24.44 -4.33
CA VAL A 76 3.69 -24.09 -5.34
C VAL A 76 2.78 -22.98 -4.82
N LYS A 77 2.34 -23.08 -3.56
CA LYS A 77 1.54 -22.03 -2.92
C LYS A 77 2.35 -20.74 -2.75
N LYS A 78 3.64 -20.82 -2.37
CA LYS A 78 4.52 -19.64 -2.30
C LYS A 78 4.55 -18.91 -3.63
N MET A 79 4.75 -19.66 -4.72
CA MET A 79 4.81 -19.09 -6.07
C MET A 79 3.47 -18.50 -6.51
N SER A 80 2.35 -19.16 -6.18
CA SER A 80 1.00 -18.62 -6.44
C SER A 80 0.80 -17.27 -5.75
N TYR A 81 1.04 -17.20 -4.44
CA TYR A 81 0.91 -15.95 -3.68
C TYR A 81 1.83 -14.85 -4.21
N PHE A 82 3.06 -15.21 -4.56
CA PHE A 82 4.02 -14.26 -5.14
C PHE A 82 3.51 -13.69 -6.47
N ASN A 83 3.09 -14.55 -7.40
CA ASN A 83 2.60 -14.14 -8.71
C ASN A 83 1.31 -13.32 -8.62
N GLU A 84 0.39 -13.72 -7.76
CA GLU A 84 -0.82 -12.94 -7.50
C GLU A 84 -0.51 -11.58 -6.88
N GLY A 85 0.41 -11.52 -5.91
CA GLY A 85 0.89 -10.27 -5.32
C GLY A 85 1.50 -9.35 -6.37
N LYS A 86 2.37 -9.89 -7.24
CA LYS A 86 3.00 -9.16 -8.34
C LYS A 86 1.97 -8.59 -9.31
N ASN A 87 1.05 -9.43 -9.80
CA ASN A 87 0.01 -8.98 -10.72
C ASN A 87 -0.90 -7.91 -10.10
N THR A 88 -1.26 -8.08 -8.82
CA THR A 88 -2.09 -7.13 -8.09
C THR A 88 -1.37 -5.79 -7.89
N MET A 89 -0.09 -5.81 -7.53
CA MET A 89 0.72 -4.60 -7.34
C MET A 89 0.89 -3.83 -8.66
N GLU A 90 1.25 -4.52 -9.74
CA GLU A 90 1.42 -3.87 -11.04
C GLU A 90 0.10 -3.31 -11.59
N ALA A 91 -1.02 -3.98 -11.34
CA ALA A 91 -2.34 -3.43 -11.66
C ALA A 91 -2.65 -2.16 -10.84
N ALA A 92 -2.32 -2.14 -9.54
CA ALA A 92 -2.49 -0.96 -8.69
C ALA A 92 -1.65 0.22 -9.18
N ILE A 93 -0.38 -0.02 -9.51
CA ILE A 93 0.53 0.99 -10.07
C ILE A 93 0.03 1.51 -11.42
N LYS A 94 -0.46 0.62 -12.29
CA LYS A 94 -1.01 1.03 -13.59
C LYS A 94 -2.24 1.93 -13.44
N SER A 95 -3.07 1.65 -12.44
CA SER A 95 -4.32 2.38 -12.20
C SER A 95 -4.09 3.77 -11.58
N ASP A 96 -3.16 3.89 -10.62
CA ASP A 96 -2.75 5.18 -10.05
C ASP A 96 -1.21 5.28 -9.99
N PRO A 97 -0.57 5.64 -11.12
CA PRO A 97 0.88 5.64 -11.23
C PRO A 97 1.55 6.73 -10.41
N LYS A 98 0.81 7.71 -9.89
CA LYS A 98 1.36 8.81 -9.08
C LYS A 98 1.11 8.61 -7.57
N ASN A 99 0.53 7.48 -7.18
CA ASN A 99 0.30 7.18 -5.77
C ASN A 99 1.62 6.93 -5.02
N LEU A 100 1.99 7.83 -4.12
CA LEU A 100 3.21 7.70 -3.32
C LEU A 100 3.23 6.43 -2.47
N GLU A 101 2.09 6.05 -1.88
CA GLU A 101 2.04 4.89 -0.99
C GLU A 101 2.14 3.57 -1.75
N VAL A 102 1.46 3.43 -2.88
CA VAL A 102 1.58 2.23 -3.73
C VAL A 102 3.01 2.09 -4.28
N ARG A 103 3.63 3.20 -4.70
CA ARG A 103 5.03 3.21 -5.16
C ARG A 103 6.00 2.83 -4.05
N LEU A 104 5.78 3.33 -2.83
CA LEU A 104 6.58 2.94 -1.66
C LEU A 104 6.43 1.44 -1.36
N MET A 105 5.20 0.91 -1.37
CA MET A 105 4.95 -0.51 -1.17
C MET A 105 5.65 -1.37 -2.23
N ARG A 106 5.60 -0.97 -3.51
CA ARG A 106 6.31 -1.68 -4.58
C ARG A 106 7.82 -1.63 -4.40
N LEU A 107 8.38 -0.48 -4.05
CA LEU A 107 9.81 -0.33 -3.78
C LEU A 107 10.27 -1.28 -2.67
N ILE A 108 9.62 -1.24 -1.50
CA ILE A 108 9.94 -2.09 -0.35
C ILE A 108 9.86 -3.58 -0.72
N THR A 109 8.82 -3.95 -1.47
CA THR A 109 8.65 -5.33 -1.91
C THR A 109 9.77 -5.76 -2.86
N GLN A 110 10.07 -4.98 -3.89
CA GLN A 110 11.12 -5.31 -4.86
C GLN A 110 12.51 -5.41 -4.21
N GLU A 111 12.79 -4.61 -3.18
CA GLU A 111 14.06 -4.67 -2.45
C GLU A 111 14.17 -5.86 -1.49
N SER A 112 13.03 -6.42 -1.05
CA SER A 112 13.00 -7.57 -0.13
C SER A 112 12.84 -8.92 -0.83
N VAL A 113 12.43 -8.94 -2.09
CA VAL A 113 12.23 -10.16 -2.88
C VAL A 113 13.58 -10.69 -3.42
N PRO A 114 13.84 -12.02 -3.35
CA PRO A 114 15.03 -12.61 -3.96
C PRO A 114 15.15 -12.31 -5.45
N LYS A 115 16.34 -11.88 -5.90
CA LYS A 115 16.58 -11.43 -7.29
C LYS A 115 16.22 -12.46 -8.36
N PHE A 116 16.37 -13.76 -8.08
CA PHE A 116 16.05 -14.83 -9.04
C PHE A 116 14.55 -14.90 -9.39
N LEU A 117 13.67 -14.29 -8.58
CA LEU A 117 12.24 -14.19 -8.87
C LEU A 117 11.90 -13.05 -9.86
N GLY A 118 12.88 -12.24 -10.26
CA GLY A 118 12.72 -11.30 -11.37
C GLY A 118 11.72 -10.17 -11.10
N TYR A 119 11.65 -9.68 -9.86
CA TYR A 119 10.79 -8.54 -9.48
C TYR A 119 11.62 -7.44 -8.80
N TYR A 120 12.38 -6.70 -9.60
CA TYR A 120 13.32 -5.67 -9.15
C TYR A 120 13.55 -4.53 -10.17
N GLN A 121 12.85 -4.57 -11.31
CA GLN A 121 13.14 -3.73 -12.47
C GLN A 121 12.81 -2.26 -12.23
N ASN A 122 11.90 -1.96 -11.30
CA ASN A 122 11.41 -0.60 -11.08
C ASN A 122 11.97 0.07 -9.82
N ILE A 123 12.93 -0.55 -9.12
CA ILE A 123 13.53 0.01 -7.89
C ILE A 123 14.05 1.43 -8.12
N LYS A 124 14.81 1.65 -9.20
CA LYS A 124 15.38 2.96 -9.53
C LYS A 124 14.30 3.99 -9.83
N GLU A 125 13.29 3.60 -10.59
CA GLU A 125 12.14 4.45 -10.94
C GLU A 125 11.40 4.91 -9.68
N ASP A 126 11.04 3.97 -8.81
CA ASP A 126 10.27 4.26 -7.60
C ASP A 126 11.08 5.12 -6.62
N ARG A 127 12.38 4.87 -6.44
CA ARG A 127 13.25 5.73 -5.62
C ARG A 127 13.28 7.16 -6.13
N ILE A 128 13.53 7.36 -7.43
CA ILE A 128 13.57 8.71 -8.04
C ILE A 128 12.21 9.42 -7.86
N PHE A 129 11.12 8.71 -8.16
CA PHE A 129 9.77 9.26 -8.02
C PHE A 129 9.48 9.71 -6.58
N LEU A 130 9.73 8.83 -5.61
CA LEU A 130 9.46 9.09 -4.20
C LEU A 130 10.35 10.23 -3.66
N THR A 131 11.65 10.24 -3.95
CA THR A 131 12.55 11.33 -3.53
C THR A 131 12.09 12.70 -4.07
N ARG A 132 11.61 12.74 -5.32
CA ARG A 132 11.12 13.98 -5.94
C ARG A 132 9.80 14.46 -5.35
N ASP A 133 8.86 13.54 -5.15
CA ASP A 133 7.46 13.89 -4.95
C ASP A 133 6.94 13.72 -3.52
N TYR A 134 7.68 13.09 -2.59
CA TYR A 134 7.17 12.81 -1.24
C TYR A 134 6.64 14.04 -0.50
N LYS A 135 7.28 15.20 -0.65
CA LYS A 135 6.86 16.47 -0.01
C LYS A 135 5.46 16.94 -0.46
N LYS A 136 4.97 16.45 -1.60
CA LYS A 136 3.63 16.78 -2.13
C LYS A 136 2.51 16.05 -1.40
N SER A 137 2.82 15.02 -0.62
CA SER A 137 1.82 14.31 0.19
C SER A 137 1.24 15.21 1.27
N THR A 138 -0.10 15.22 1.37
CA THR A 138 -0.83 15.83 2.50
C THR A 138 -0.76 14.95 3.75
N ASP A 139 -0.43 13.66 3.61
CA ASP A 139 -0.23 12.72 4.71
C ASP A 139 1.19 12.87 5.29
N ASN A 140 1.26 13.37 6.53
CA ASN A 140 2.52 13.56 7.25
C ASN A 140 3.19 12.25 7.66
N ASP A 141 2.43 11.23 8.03
CA ASP A 141 2.98 9.92 8.41
C ASP A 141 3.66 9.27 7.21
N LEU A 142 3.03 9.34 6.03
CA LEU A 142 3.63 8.87 4.79
C LEU A 142 4.90 9.63 4.42
N LYS A 143 4.93 10.96 4.61
CA LYS A 143 6.16 11.76 4.39
C LYS A 143 7.29 11.32 5.29
N ILE A 144 7.01 11.12 6.58
CA ILE A 144 7.99 10.67 7.56
C ILE A 144 8.51 9.29 7.17
N TYR A 145 7.61 8.37 6.80
CA TYR A 145 7.99 7.03 6.38
C TYR A 145 8.87 7.08 5.13
N ILE A 146 8.45 7.76 4.06
CA ILE A 146 9.27 7.87 2.83
C ILE A 146 10.64 8.47 3.13
N LYS A 147 10.69 9.55 3.94
CA LYS A 147 11.95 10.18 4.33
C LYS A 147 12.87 9.20 5.07
N ALA A 148 12.34 8.49 6.06
CA ALA A 148 13.10 7.51 6.85
C ALA A 148 13.59 6.36 5.98
N TYR A 149 12.72 5.80 5.12
CA TYR A 149 13.05 4.66 4.27
C TYR A 149 14.10 5.00 3.20
N LEU A 150 14.00 6.19 2.61
CA LEU A 150 14.94 6.66 1.59
C LEU A 150 16.21 7.32 2.16
N LYS A 151 16.29 7.51 3.49
CA LYS A 151 17.39 8.19 4.19
C LYS A 151 17.62 9.62 3.67
N LEU A 152 16.52 10.39 3.55
CA LEU A 152 16.50 11.80 3.14
C LEU A 152 16.45 12.78 4.32
#